data_AF-A0A0G4IAH9-F1
#
_entry.id   AF-A0A0G4IAH9-F1
#
_cell.length_a   1.000
_cell.length_b   1.000
_cell.length_c   1.000
_cell.angle_alpha   90.00
_cell.angle_beta   90.00
_cell.angle_gamma   90.00
#
_symmetry.space_group_name_H-M   'P 1'
#
loop_
_entity.id
_entity.type
_entity.pdbx_description
1 polymer ?
#
loop_
_entity_poly.entity_id
_entity_poly.type
_entity_poly.pdbx_seq_one_letter_code
_entity_poly.pdbx_strand_id
1 'polypeptide(L)'
;MMNQTEKAETLIFYYARERFFRKIQNICQEELSTKGDSVFSLWNAYGLFKEGAVSEALKETTGLMGRREVGLPATVACLHYHEKMPSVDQDAVRDLKQRVQSELQSASDHAVLTTAMLQMLFEDFTNARANARKVAEAVPSPLAFAIKGWVEHEAANAASIANQAKASADAIEKCSAAFEAAMRQRGGDQV
;
A
#
# COMPACT_ATOMS: atom_id res chain seq x y z
N MET A 1 16.50 -2.39 -23.44
CA MET A 1 17.49 -2.31 -22.34
C MET A 1 16.90 -1.38 -21.30
N MET A 2 16.72 -1.82 -20.06
CA MET A 2 16.04 -1.04 -19.01
C MET A 2 16.92 0.16 -18.62
N ASN A 3 16.33 1.36 -18.55
CA ASN A 3 17.07 2.57 -18.20
C ASN A 3 17.40 2.62 -16.69
N GLN A 4 18.30 3.51 -16.27
CA GLN A 4 18.75 3.56 -14.87
C GLN A 4 17.61 3.86 -13.88
N THR A 5 16.71 4.76 -14.25
CA THR A 5 15.55 5.16 -13.44
C THR A 5 14.57 4.00 -13.23
N GLU A 6 14.25 3.27 -14.30
CA GLU A 6 13.39 2.08 -14.26
C GLU A 6 13.95 0.97 -13.38
N LYS A 7 15.28 0.79 -13.37
CA LYS A 7 15.95 -0.16 -12.47
C LYS A 7 15.80 0.27 -11.01
N ALA A 8 15.98 1.56 -10.72
CA ALA A 8 15.82 2.10 -9.38
C ALA A 8 14.37 1.96 -8.89
N GLU A 9 13.37 2.29 -9.72
CA GLU A 9 11.95 2.08 -9.40
C GLU A 9 11.62 0.61 -9.11
N THR A 10 12.12 -0.32 -9.92
CA THR A 10 11.91 -1.75 -9.72
C THR A 10 12.52 -2.22 -8.39
N LEU A 11 13.73 -1.74 -8.06
CA LEU A 11 14.40 -2.07 -6.81
C LEU A 11 13.68 -1.48 -5.58
N ILE A 12 13.20 -0.24 -5.70
CA ILE A 12 12.38 0.41 -4.67
C ILE A 12 11.11 -0.40 -4.43
N PHE A 13 10.41 -0.82 -5.49
CA PHE A 13 9.18 -1.60 -5.34
C PHE A 13 9.44 -2.95 -4.66
N TYR A 14 10.56 -3.61 -4.99
CA TYR A 14 11.01 -4.80 -4.26
C TYR A 14 11.24 -4.51 -2.77
N TYR A 15 11.99 -3.46 -2.44
CA TYR A 15 12.23 -3.07 -1.05
C TYR A 15 10.97 -2.65 -0.29
N ALA A 16 10.00 -2.05 -0.97
CA ALA A 16 8.71 -1.69 -0.38
C ALA A 16 7.93 -2.93 0.07
N ARG A 17 7.96 -4.00 -0.73
CA ARG A 17 7.32 -5.28 -0.42
C ARG A 17 8.04 -6.03 0.70
N GLU A 18 9.37 -6.05 0.65
CA GLU A 18 10.22 -6.67 1.68
C GLU A 18 10.38 -5.83 2.96
N ARG A 19 9.71 -4.66 3.03
CA ARG A 19 9.69 -3.75 4.19
C ARG A 19 11.06 -3.15 4.54
N PHE A 20 11.95 -2.98 3.56
CA PHE A 20 13.25 -2.30 3.73
C PHE A 20 13.13 -0.78 3.53
N PHE A 21 12.35 -0.10 4.37
CA PHE A 21 11.98 1.30 4.17
C PHE A 21 13.16 2.28 4.19
N ARG A 22 14.17 2.06 5.04
CA ARG A 22 15.39 2.87 5.04
C ARG A 22 16.17 2.77 3.74
N LYS A 23 16.20 1.58 3.11
CA LYS A 23 16.88 1.40 1.82
C LYS A 23 16.17 2.15 0.71
N ILE A 24 14.84 2.25 0.76
CA ILE A 24 14.05 3.06 -0.18
C ILE A 24 14.48 4.52 -0.09
N GLN A 25 14.53 5.08 1.12
CA GLN A 25 14.92 6.48 1.34
C GLN A 25 16.35 6.74 0.82
N ASN A 26 17.30 5.84 1.09
CA ASN A 26 18.68 5.99 0.61
C ASN A 26 18.75 6.06 -0.92
N ILE A 27 18.09 5.13 -1.63
CA ILE A 27 18.05 5.14 -3.11
C ILE A 27 17.37 6.41 -3.62
N CYS A 28 16.25 6.81 -3.01
CA CYS A 28 15.53 8.01 -3.44
C CYS A 28 16.41 9.26 -3.27
N GLN A 29 17.15 9.37 -2.17
CA GLN A 29 18.03 10.51 -1.92
C GLN A 29 19.19 10.57 -2.92
N GLU A 30 19.76 9.43 -3.30
CA GLU A 30 20.80 9.32 -4.34
C GLU A 30 20.26 9.78 -5.70
N GLU A 31 19.11 9.28 -6.13
CA GLU A 31 18.52 9.63 -7.42
C GLU A 31 18.02 11.09 -7.46
N LEU A 32 17.45 11.59 -6.35
CA LEU A 32 17.03 12.99 -6.21
C LEU A 32 18.22 13.96 -6.31
N SER A 33 19.39 13.58 -5.78
CA SER A 33 20.60 14.40 -5.90
C SER A 33 21.11 14.52 -7.34
N THR A 34 20.73 13.56 -8.20
CA THR A 34 21.21 13.49 -9.59
C THR A 34 20.21 14.07 -10.59
N LYS A 35 18.93 13.73 -10.50
CA LYS A 35 17.91 14.02 -11.54
C LYS A 35 16.63 14.69 -11.03
N GLY A 36 16.44 14.83 -9.71
CA GLY A 36 15.30 15.56 -9.13
C GLY A 36 13.91 15.03 -9.55
N ASP A 37 13.80 13.74 -9.89
CA ASP A 37 12.55 13.16 -10.38
C ASP A 37 11.50 13.03 -9.25
N SER A 38 10.29 13.51 -9.54
CA SER A 38 9.15 13.50 -8.63
C SER A 38 8.74 12.10 -8.17
N VAL A 39 9.02 11.06 -8.98
CA VAL A 39 8.73 9.66 -8.62
C VAL A 39 9.56 9.24 -7.40
N PHE A 40 10.81 9.68 -7.30
CA PHE A 40 11.65 9.37 -6.13
C PHE A 40 11.22 10.14 -4.88
N SER A 41 10.72 11.38 -5.01
CA SER A 41 10.10 12.08 -3.88
C SER A 41 8.86 11.34 -3.36
N LEU A 42 8.03 10.81 -4.26
CA LEU A 42 6.87 10.01 -3.87
C LEU A 42 7.28 8.77 -3.08
N TRP A 43 8.26 8.02 -3.56
CA TRP A 43 8.75 6.80 -2.89
C TRP A 43 9.51 7.11 -1.59
N ASN A 44 10.22 8.24 -1.52
CA ASN A 44 10.82 8.72 -0.29
C ASN A 44 9.75 8.99 0.78
N ALA A 45 8.68 9.70 0.40
CA ALA A 45 7.55 9.96 1.30
C ALA A 45 6.89 8.66 1.80
N TYR A 46 6.76 7.65 0.93
CA TYR A 46 6.32 6.30 1.35
C TYR A 46 7.26 5.68 2.40
N GLY A 47 8.57 5.77 2.18
CA GLY A 47 9.57 5.31 3.14
C GLY A 47 9.45 6.02 4.49
N LEU A 48 9.29 7.34 4.49
CA LEU A 48 9.09 8.15 5.70
C LEU A 48 7.82 7.74 6.44
N PHE A 49 6.71 7.58 5.72
CA PHE A 49 5.44 7.16 6.29
C PHE A 49 5.56 5.80 7.00
N LYS A 50 6.19 4.82 6.36
CA LYS A 50 6.35 3.47 6.91
C LYS A 50 7.31 3.41 8.11
N GLU A 51 8.19 4.40 8.27
CA GLU A 51 9.02 4.57 9.47
C GLU A 51 8.37 5.42 10.57
N GLY A 52 7.13 5.87 10.37
CA GLY A 52 6.36 6.62 11.36
C GLY A 52 6.49 8.15 11.28
N ALA A 53 7.26 8.67 10.31
CA ALA A 53 7.38 10.11 10.05
C ALA A 53 6.17 10.63 9.23
N VAL A 54 4.95 10.42 9.75
CA VAL A 54 3.69 10.67 9.03
C VAL A 54 3.54 12.13 8.60
N SER A 55 3.88 13.09 9.47
CA SER A 55 3.78 14.52 9.18
C SER A 55 4.70 14.97 8.04
N GLU A 56 5.91 14.41 7.98
CA GLU A 56 6.88 14.70 6.91
C GLU A 56 6.42 14.07 5.59
N ALA A 57 5.98 12.82 5.65
CA ALA A 57 5.43 12.12 4.49
C ALA A 57 4.23 12.87 3.89
N LEU A 58 3.30 13.37 4.72
CA LEU A 58 2.17 14.16 4.28
C LEU A 58 2.57 15.47 3.62
N LYS A 59 3.52 16.20 4.23
CA LYS A 59 4.04 17.45 3.66
C LYS A 59 4.66 17.18 2.28
N GLU A 60 5.45 16.12 2.16
CA GLU A 60 6.08 15.74 0.89
C GLU A 60 5.02 15.34 -0.15
N THR A 61 4.09 14.43 0.16
CA THR A 61 3.05 14.02 -0.80
C THR A 61 2.14 15.17 -1.20
N THR A 62 1.82 16.09 -0.28
CA THR A 62 0.99 17.26 -0.58
C THR A 62 1.65 18.16 -1.64
N GLY A 63 2.98 18.34 -1.56
CA GLY A 63 3.75 19.08 -2.56
C GLY A 63 3.83 18.41 -3.93
N LEU A 64 3.49 17.12 -4.03
CA LEU A 64 3.57 16.33 -5.26
C LEU A 64 2.24 16.23 -6.01
N MET A 65 1.09 16.45 -5.36
CA MET A 65 -0.24 16.28 -5.98
C MET A 65 -0.45 17.15 -7.24
N GLY A 66 0.25 18.27 -7.37
CA GLY A 66 0.18 19.15 -8.55
C GLY A 66 1.09 18.75 -9.72
N ARG A 67 1.93 17.71 -9.57
CA ARG A 67 2.91 17.32 -10.58
C ARG A 67 2.31 16.31 -11.54
N ARG A 68 2.50 16.51 -12.85
CA ARG A 68 1.87 15.69 -13.89
C ARG A 68 2.25 14.21 -13.79
N GLU A 69 3.50 13.91 -13.44
CA GLU A 69 4.02 12.54 -13.43
C GLU A 69 3.53 11.74 -12.22
N VAL A 70 3.28 12.40 -11.09
CA VAL A 70 3.01 11.73 -9.80
C VAL A 70 1.79 12.24 -9.05
N GLY A 71 0.97 13.11 -9.66
CA GLY A 71 -0.17 13.75 -9.00
C GLY A 71 -1.15 12.73 -8.43
N LEU A 72 -1.65 11.83 -9.28
CA LEU A 72 -2.55 10.76 -8.86
C LEU A 72 -1.99 9.88 -7.72
N PRO A 73 -0.80 9.25 -7.85
CA PRO A 73 -0.28 8.42 -6.77
C PRO A 73 0.04 9.23 -5.51
N ALA A 74 0.42 10.51 -5.62
CA ALA A 74 0.62 11.39 -4.47
C ALA A 74 -0.71 11.70 -3.75
N THR A 75 -1.79 11.95 -4.48
CA THR A 75 -3.13 12.17 -3.91
C THR A 75 -3.62 10.91 -3.19
N VAL A 76 -3.42 9.73 -3.78
CA VAL A 76 -3.78 8.44 -3.17
C VAL A 76 -2.95 8.16 -1.91
N ALA A 77 -1.64 8.45 -1.94
CA ALA A 77 -0.78 8.33 -0.75
C ALA A 77 -1.23 9.30 0.36
N CYS A 78 -1.49 10.56 0.01
CA CYS A 78 -1.94 11.59 0.95
C CYS A 78 -3.27 11.18 1.62
N LEU A 79 -4.22 10.66 0.83
CA LEU A 79 -5.48 10.12 1.34
C LEU A 79 -5.23 9.01 2.37
N HIS A 80 -4.40 8.02 2.01
CA HIS A 80 -4.08 6.91 2.91
C HIS A 80 -3.41 7.42 4.21
N TYR A 81 -2.50 8.39 4.12
CA TYR A 81 -1.79 8.90 5.29
C TYR A 81 -2.72 9.67 6.22
N HIS A 82 -3.63 10.48 5.67
CA HIS A 82 -4.65 11.18 6.46
C HIS A 82 -5.57 10.21 7.21
N GLU A 83 -6.02 9.13 6.56
CA GLU A 83 -6.87 8.10 7.19
C GLU A 83 -6.16 7.33 8.32
N LYS A 84 -4.81 7.43 8.42
CA LYS A 84 -4.00 6.78 9.46
C LYS A 84 -3.57 7.71 10.59
N MET A 85 -3.93 8.99 10.51
CA MET A 85 -3.65 9.94 11.60
C MET A 85 -4.58 9.69 12.80
N PRO A 86 -4.14 10.00 14.04
CA PRO A 86 -4.98 9.89 15.23
C PRO A 86 -6.26 10.75 15.17
N SER A 87 -6.19 11.89 14.49
CA SER A 87 -7.32 12.79 14.26
C SER A 87 -7.51 12.97 12.76
N VAL A 88 -8.56 12.36 12.22
CA VAL A 88 -8.85 12.37 10.78
C VAL A 88 -9.74 13.57 10.45
N ASP A 89 -9.25 14.44 9.57
CA ASP A 89 -10.04 15.51 8.95
C ASP A 89 -10.93 14.92 7.85
N GLN A 90 -12.23 14.82 8.13
CA GLN A 90 -13.20 14.21 7.22
C GLN A 90 -13.44 15.05 5.96
N ASP A 91 -13.31 16.37 6.04
CA ASP A 91 -13.47 17.25 4.89
C ASP A 91 -12.26 17.09 3.96
N ALA A 92 -11.05 17.08 4.50
CA ALA A 92 -9.83 16.80 3.72
C ALA A 92 -9.88 15.42 3.04
N VAL A 93 -10.34 14.38 3.75
CA VAL A 93 -10.50 13.04 3.18
C VAL A 93 -11.52 13.02 2.05
N ARG A 94 -12.65 13.71 2.20
CA ARG A 94 -13.68 13.82 1.14
C ARG A 94 -13.12 14.50 -0.10
N ASP A 95 -12.41 15.61 0.08
CA ASP A 95 -11.85 16.40 -1.02
C ASP A 95 -10.76 15.61 -1.77
N LEU A 96 -9.91 14.87 -1.03
CA LEU A 96 -8.93 13.95 -1.62
C LEU A 96 -9.60 12.83 -2.41
N LYS A 97 -10.70 12.24 -1.92
CA LYS A 97 -11.45 11.21 -2.66
C LYS A 97 -12.00 11.73 -3.98
N GLN A 98 -12.55 12.94 -4.00
CA GLN A 98 -13.02 13.58 -5.24
C GLN A 98 -11.87 13.85 -6.20
N ARG A 99 -10.73 14.32 -5.68
CA ARG A 99 -9.53 14.58 -6.48
C ARG A 99 -9.00 13.30 -7.13
N VAL A 100 -8.93 12.17 -6.41
CA VAL A 100 -8.52 10.87 -6.98
C VAL A 100 -9.40 10.51 -8.18
N GLN A 101 -10.73 10.67 -8.06
CA GLN A 101 -11.64 10.35 -9.16
C GLN A 101 -11.39 11.23 -10.40
N SER A 102 -11.13 12.52 -10.20
CA SER A 102 -10.82 13.46 -11.28
C SER A 102 -9.47 13.15 -11.93
N GLU A 103 -8.40 12.99 -11.14
CA GLU A 103 -7.04 12.75 -11.64
C GLU A 103 -6.93 11.42 -12.40
N LEU A 104 -7.70 10.40 -12.00
CA LEU A 104 -7.71 9.08 -12.67
C LEU A 104 -8.16 9.15 -14.14
N GLN A 105 -8.88 10.20 -14.54
CA GLN A 105 -9.33 10.38 -15.92
C GLN A 105 -8.21 10.91 -16.84
N SER A 106 -7.25 11.64 -16.29
CA SER A 106 -6.21 12.34 -17.05
C SER A 106 -4.78 11.88 -16.74
N ALA A 107 -4.59 11.03 -15.73
CA ALA A 107 -3.29 10.49 -15.34
C ALA A 107 -2.67 9.64 -16.46
N SER A 108 -1.34 9.64 -16.53
CA SER A 108 -0.59 8.75 -17.42
C SER A 108 -0.70 7.30 -16.97
N ASP A 109 -0.50 6.35 -17.88
CA ASP A 109 -0.51 4.92 -17.56
C ASP A 109 0.54 4.57 -16.49
N HIS A 110 1.71 5.20 -16.53
CA HIS A 110 2.74 5.03 -15.49
C HIS A 110 2.23 5.50 -14.12
N ALA A 111 1.63 6.70 -14.03
CA ALA A 111 1.07 7.20 -12.77
C ALA A 111 -0.05 6.29 -12.22
N VAL A 112 -0.88 5.72 -13.10
CA VAL A 112 -1.92 4.74 -12.71
C VAL A 112 -1.31 3.42 -12.22
N LEU A 113 -0.22 2.95 -12.85
CA LEU A 113 0.51 1.76 -12.39
C LEU A 113 1.20 1.99 -11.04
N THR A 114 1.86 3.13 -10.85
CA THR A 114 2.44 3.51 -9.55
C THR A 114 1.36 3.62 -8.48
N THR A 115 0.19 4.13 -8.83
CA THR A 115 -0.98 4.16 -7.93
C THR A 115 -1.42 2.76 -7.52
N ALA A 116 -1.51 1.82 -8.48
CA ALA A 116 -1.84 0.44 -8.19
C ALA A 116 -0.80 -0.23 -7.28
N MET A 117 0.50 0.05 -7.48
CA MET A 117 1.56 -0.42 -6.59
C MET A 117 1.37 0.08 -5.15
N LEU A 118 1.13 1.39 -4.97
CA LEU A 118 0.91 1.96 -3.64
C LEU A 118 -0.34 1.39 -2.97
N GLN A 119 -1.46 1.29 -3.69
CA GLN A 119 -2.69 0.70 -3.18
C GLN A 119 -2.48 -0.74 -2.74
N MET A 120 -1.72 -1.54 -3.48
CA MET A 120 -1.33 -2.88 -3.07
C MET A 120 -0.51 -2.89 -1.77
N LEU A 121 0.47 -1.99 -1.64
CA LEU A 121 1.30 -1.82 -0.43
C LEU A 121 0.52 -1.26 0.79
N PHE A 122 -0.63 -0.67 0.53
CA PHE A 122 -1.61 -0.20 1.51
C PHE A 122 -2.71 -1.22 1.79
N GLU A 123 -2.66 -2.40 1.16
CA GLU A 123 -3.65 -3.47 1.26
C GLU A 123 -5.04 -3.11 0.69
N ASP A 124 -5.11 -2.05 -0.12
CA ASP A 124 -6.29 -1.69 -0.93
C ASP A 124 -6.28 -2.46 -2.25
N PHE A 125 -6.47 -3.78 -2.14
CA PHE A 125 -6.41 -4.70 -3.28
C PHE A 125 -7.52 -4.48 -4.30
N THR A 126 -8.65 -3.90 -3.89
CA THR A 126 -9.80 -3.64 -4.77
C THR A 126 -9.45 -2.58 -5.80
N ASN A 127 -8.97 -1.42 -5.35
CA ASN A 127 -8.59 -0.34 -6.27
C ASN A 127 -7.30 -0.67 -7.02
N ALA A 128 -6.33 -1.32 -6.37
CA ALA A 128 -5.11 -1.77 -7.02
C ALA A 128 -5.40 -2.68 -8.22
N ARG A 129 -6.32 -3.65 -8.06
CA ARG A 129 -6.72 -4.58 -9.12
C ARG A 129 -7.39 -3.85 -10.28
N ALA A 130 -8.30 -2.92 -9.99
CA ALA A 130 -9.00 -2.15 -10.99
C ALA A 130 -8.02 -1.32 -11.84
N ASN A 131 -7.10 -0.62 -11.19
CA ASN A 131 -6.11 0.24 -11.86
C ASN A 131 -5.09 -0.57 -12.68
N ALA A 132 -4.52 -1.63 -12.10
CA ALA A 132 -3.57 -2.49 -12.81
C ALA A 132 -4.22 -3.16 -14.03
N ARG A 133 -5.47 -3.62 -13.90
CA ARG A 133 -6.23 -4.23 -15.00
C ARG A 133 -6.50 -3.21 -16.12
N LYS A 134 -6.97 -2.01 -15.78
CA LYS A 134 -7.24 -0.92 -16.74
C LYS A 134 -6.02 -0.66 -17.62
N VAL A 135 -4.84 -0.51 -17.01
CA VAL A 135 -3.61 -0.24 -17.78
C VAL A 135 -3.18 -1.47 -18.58
N ALA A 136 -3.23 -2.68 -18.01
CA ALA A 136 -2.83 -3.89 -18.73
C ALA A 136 -3.71 -4.17 -19.97
N GLU A 137 -4.98 -3.76 -19.94
CA GLU A 137 -5.91 -3.87 -21.08
C GLU A 137 -5.68 -2.76 -22.12
N ALA A 138 -5.40 -1.53 -21.68
CA ALA A 138 -5.17 -0.39 -22.58
C ALA A 138 -3.78 -0.41 -23.24
N VAL A 139 -2.73 -0.68 -22.46
CA VAL A 139 -1.33 -0.72 -22.89
C VAL A 139 -0.66 -1.99 -22.36
N PRO A 140 -0.86 -3.14 -23.04
CA PRO A 140 -0.24 -4.40 -22.67
C PRO A 140 1.28 -4.27 -22.62
N SER A 141 1.86 -4.46 -21.44
CA SER A 141 3.32 -4.39 -21.23
C SER A 141 3.75 -5.38 -20.14
N PRO A 142 5.02 -5.83 -20.16
CA PRO A 142 5.54 -6.70 -19.11
C PRO A 142 5.36 -6.11 -17.71
N LEU A 143 5.55 -4.80 -17.55
CA LEU A 143 5.37 -4.09 -16.28
C LEU A 143 3.90 -4.13 -15.83
N ALA A 144 2.96 -3.78 -16.72
CA ALA A 144 1.53 -3.79 -16.39
C ALA A 144 1.05 -5.19 -15.99
N PHE A 145 1.45 -6.24 -16.71
CA PHE A 145 1.13 -7.62 -16.34
C PHE A 145 1.81 -8.07 -15.07
N ALA A 146 3.06 -7.68 -14.83
CA ALA A 146 3.77 -8.00 -13.59
C ALA A 146 3.07 -7.37 -12.38
N ILE A 147 2.69 -6.09 -12.45
CA ILE A 147 1.95 -5.41 -11.37
C ILE A 147 0.60 -6.07 -11.15
N LYS A 148 -0.16 -6.34 -12.22
CA LYS A 148 -1.44 -7.06 -12.13
C LYS A 148 -1.25 -8.43 -11.44
N GLY A 149 -0.23 -9.19 -11.83
CA GLY A 149 0.09 -10.48 -11.22
C GLY A 149 0.44 -10.37 -9.75
N TRP A 150 1.26 -9.37 -9.37
CA TRP A 150 1.59 -9.11 -7.97
C TRP A 150 0.37 -8.73 -7.14
N VAL A 151 -0.53 -7.90 -7.66
CA VAL A 151 -1.76 -7.52 -6.95
C VAL A 151 -2.62 -8.75 -6.64
N GLU A 152 -2.80 -9.65 -7.61
CA GLU A 152 -3.57 -10.88 -7.38
C GLU A 152 -2.88 -11.81 -6.38
N HIS A 153 -1.55 -11.95 -6.49
CA HIS A 153 -0.76 -12.76 -5.57
C HIS A 153 -0.84 -12.25 -4.13
N GLU A 154 -0.63 -10.95 -3.90
CA GLU A 154 -0.67 -10.36 -2.56
C GLU A 154 -2.08 -10.40 -1.98
N ALA A 155 -3.12 -10.15 -2.78
CA ALA A 155 -4.51 -10.25 -2.33
C ALA A 155 -4.87 -11.67 -1.91
N ALA A 156 -4.46 -12.69 -2.68
CA ALA A 156 -4.70 -14.09 -2.35
C ALA A 156 -3.92 -14.52 -1.09
N ASN A 157 -2.67 -14.07 -0.96
CA ASN A 157 -1.84 -14.32 0.21
C ASN A 157 -2.46 -13.72 1.47
N ALA A 158 -2.88 -12.44 1.42
CA ALA A 158 -3.55 -11.78 2.54
C ALA A 158 -4.84 -12.49 2.95
N ALA A 159 -5.66 -12.92 1.99
CA ALA A 159 -6.88 -13.69 2.26
C ALA A 159 -6.57 -15.06 2.92
N SER A 160 -5.52 -15.76 2.45
CA SER A 160 -5.07 -17.02 3.05
C SER A 160 -4.65 -16.83 4.52
N ILE A 161 -3.84 -15.80 4.79
CA ILE A 161 -3.40 -15.45 6.16
C ILE A 161 -4.60 -15.15 7.05
N ALA A 162 -5.56 -14.35 6.58
CA ALA A 162 -6.77 -14.03 7.34
C ALA A 162 -7.62 -15.27 7.65
N ASN A 163 -7.77 -16.18 6.70
CA ASN A 163 -8.49 -17.44 6.89
C ASN A 163 -7.80 -18.35 7.92
N GLN A 164 -6.46 -18.46 7.87
CA GLN A 164 -5.69 -19.23 8.84
C GLN A 164 -5.78 -18.62 10.25
N ALA A 165 -5.70 -17.30 10.37
CA ALA A 165 -5.84 -16.59 11.64
C ALA A 165 -7.23 -16.83 12.26
N LYS A 166 -8.30 -16.75 11.46
CA LYS A 166 -9.66 -17.04 11.90
C LYS A 166 -9.81 -18.49 12.36
N ALA A 167 -9.33 -19.45 11.56
CA ALA A 167 -9.39 -20.87 11.93
C ALA A 167 -8.66 -21.15 13.26
N SER A 168 -7.53 -20.47 13.49
CA SER A 168 -6.76 -20.56 14.72
C SER A 168 -7.52 -19.97 15.91
N ALA A 169 -8.17 -18.81 15.74
CA ALA A 169 -8.99 -18.18 16.79
C ALA A 169 -10.19 -19.07 17.19
N ASP A 170 -10.91 -19.62 16.21
CA ASP A 170 -12.04 -20.53 16.44
C ASP A 170 -11.59 -21.80 17.18
N ALA A 171 -10.38 -22.30 16.90
CA ALA A 171 -9.80 -23.44 17.60
C ALA A 171 -9.48 -23.11 19.06
N ILE A 172 -8.88 -21.94 19.32
CA ILE A 172 -8.58 -21.47 20.69
C ILE A 172 -9.86 -21.34 21.52
N GLU A 173 -10.92 -20.74 20.95
CA GLU A 173 -12.21 -20.58 21.63
C GLU A 173 -12.81 -21.94 22.02
N LYS A 174 -12.80 -22.91 21.09
CA LYS A 174 -13.28 -24.27 21.35
C LYS A 174 -12.47 -24.97 22.45
N CYS A 175 -11.15 -24.83 22.43
CA CYS A 175 -10.27 -25.38 23.47
C CYS A 175 -10.56 -24.75 24.84
N SER A 176 -10.76 -23.43 24.90
CA SER A 176 -11.11 -22.73 26.14
C SER A 176 -12.45 -23.22 26.70
N ALA A 177 -13.48 -23.32 25.85
CA ALA A 177 -14.79 -23.82 26.26
C ALA A 177 -14.74 -25.27 26.77
N ALA A 178 -13.96 -26.13 26.11
CA ALA A 178 -13.76 -27.51 26.55
C ALA A 178 -13.03 -27.58 27.90
N PHE A 179 -12.01 -26.75 28.11
CA PHE A 179 -11.30 -26.66 29.38
C PHE A 179 -12.21 -26.18 30.51
N GLU A 180 -12.99 -25.12 30.29
CA GLU A 180 -13.97 -24.64 31.28
C GLU A 180 -15.01 -25.70 31.63
N ALA A 181 -15.51 -26.43 30.64
CA ALA A 181 -16.46 -27.53 30.86
C ALA A 181 -15.86 -28.64 31.73
N ALA A 182 -14.61 -29.03 31.47
CA ALA A 182 -13.89 -30.02 32.27
C ALA A 182 -13.64 -29.54 33.71
N MET A 183 -13.32 -28.26 33.91
CA MET A 183 -13.15 -27.66 35.23
C MET A 183 -14.46 -27.66 36.03
N ARG A 184 -15.60 -27.37 35.39
CA ARG A 184 -16.93 -27.45 36.04
C ARG A 184 -17.28 -28.86 36.50
N GLN A 185 -16.95 -29.88 35.70
CA GLN A 185 -17.20 -31.28 36.07
C GLN A 185 -16.38 -31.72 37.29
N ARG A 186 -15.09 -31.35 37.37
CA ARG A 186 -14.24 -31.67 38.54
C ARG A 186 -14.63 -30.96 39.83
N GLY A 187 -15.25 -29.78 39.76
CA GLY A 187 -15.74 -29.05 40.93
C GLY A 187 -17.02 -29.65 41.55
N GLY A 188 -17.71 -30.56 40.83
CA GLY A 188 -18.92 -31.24 41.31
C GLY A 188 -18.68 -32.52 42.12
N ASP A 189 -17.47 -33.10 42.04
CA ASP A 189 -17.11 -34.37 42.70
C ASP A 189 -16.49 -34.20 44.10
N GLN A 190 -16.55 -32.99 44.70
CA GLN A 190 -16.02 -32.70 46.05
C GLN A 190 -17.09 -32.51 47.14
N VAL A 191 -18.28 -33.12 47.02
CA VAL A 191 -19.30 -33.14 48.10
C VAL A 191 -19.61 -34.56 48.54
#